data_AF-A0A959RI09-F1
#
_entry.id   AF-A0A959RI09-F1
#
_cell.length_a   1.000
_cell.length_b   1.000
_cell.length_c   1.000
_cell.angle_alpha   90.00
_cell.angle_beta   90.00
_cell.angle_gamma   90.00
#
_symmetry.space_group_name_H-M   'P 1'
#
loop_
_entity.id
_entity.type
_entity.pdbx_description
1 polymer ?
#
loop_
_entity_poly.entity_id
_entity_poly.type
_entity_poly.pdbx_seq_one_letter_code
_entity_poly.pdbx_strand_id
1 'polypeptide(L)'
;MNASIIINFFTAFITFIFGILLTTGILFPGKVDTSKFMLGIVLMIYGVYRFVNSFSKIKQFKMEENRKRINDEREKLLNNK
;
A
#
# COMPACT_ATOMS: atom_id res chain seq x y z
N MET A 1 0.16 -5.05 14.45
CA MET A 1 0.19 -4.51 13.07
C MET A 1 -1.09 -4.97 12.37
N ASN A 2 -1.91 -4.06 11.85
CA ASN A 2 -3.26 -4.40 11.37
C ASN A 2 -3.19 -5.40 10.19
N ALA A 3 -3.88 -6.54 10.28
CA ALA A 3 -3.88 -7.57 9.22
C ALA A 3 -4.29 -7.01 7.84
N SER A 4 -5.21 -6.04 7.81
CA SER A 4 -5.60 -5.33 6.58
C SER A 4 -4.47 -4.56 5.90
N ILE A 5 -3.46 -4.10 6.64
CA ILE A 5 -2.32 -3.38 6.06
C ILE A 5 -1.42 -4.37 5.32
N ILE A 6 -1.14 -5.52 5.95
CA ILE A 6 -0.34 -6.60 5.37
C ILE A 6 -1.01 -7.12 4.10
N ILE A 7 -2.33 -7.37 4.16
CA ILE A 7 -3.11 -7.81 3.00
C ILE A 7 -3.05 -6.76 1.89
N ASN A 8 -3.27 -5.48 2.18
CA ASN A 8 -3.22 -4.44 1.13
C ASN A 8 -1.84 -4.30 0.50
N PHE A 9 -0.77 -4.42 1.29
CA PHE A 9 0.60 -4.40 0.79
C PHE A 9 0.89 -5.59 -0.12
N PHE A 10 0.52 -6.79 0.31
CA PHE A 10 0.69 -8.01 -0.47
C PHE A 10 -0.14 -7.98 -1.76
N THR A 11 -1.37 -7.47 -1.68
CA THR A 11 -2.25 -7.31 -2.86
C THR A 11 -1.68 -6.28 -3.83
N ALA A 12 -1.10 -5.18 -3.35
CA ALA A 12 -0.44 -4.19 -4.20
C ALA A 12 0.77 -4.79 -4.93
N PHE A 13 1.57 -5.61 -4.24
CA PHE A 13 2.71 -6.31 -4.83
C PHE A 13 2.27 -7.29 -5.94
N ILE A 14 1.25 -8.12 -5.67
CA ILE A 14 0.68 -9.03 -6.68
C ILE A 14 0.15 -8.26 -7.88
N THR A 15 -0.59 -7.17 -7.64
CA THR A 15 -1.18 -6.35 -8.72
C THR A 15 -0.10 -5.73 -9.60
N PHE A 16 1.02 -5.30 -9.01
CA PHE A 16 2.17 -4.76 -9.74
C PHE A 16 2.85 -5.84 -10.61
N ILE A 17 3.08 -7.03 -10.06
CA ILE A 17 3.64 -8.17 -10.80
C ILE A 17 2.73 -8.58 -11.96
N PHE A 18 1.41 -8.65 -11.74
CA PHE A 18 0.45 -8.92 -12.80
C PHE A 18 0.48 -7.86 -13.90
N GLY A 19 0.65 -6.58 -13.54
CA GLY A 19 0.84 -5.49 -14.50
C GLY A 19 2.07 -5.72 -15.39
N ILE A 20 3.21 -6.12 -14.80
CA ILE A 20 4.45 -6.44 -15.53
C ILE A 20 4.27 -7.67 -16.43
N LEU A 21 3.64 -8.73 -15.93
CA LEU A 21 3.39 -9.94 -16.71
C LEU A 21 2.46 -9.71 -17.90
N LEU A 22 1.53 -8.75 -17.78
CA LEU A 22 0.65 -8.32 -18.87
C LEU A 22 1.39 -7.47 -19.90
N THR A 23 2.22 -6.50 -19.49
CA THR A 23 3.00 -5.68 -20.44
C THR A 23 4.09 -6.47 -21.17
N THR A 24 4.69 -7.47 -20.51
CA THR A 24 5.71 -8.34 -21.13
C THR A 24 5.11 -9.40 -22.05
N GLY A 25 3.78 -9.56 -22.09
CA GLY A 25 3.10 -10.52 -22.96
C GLY A 25 3.28 -11.98 -22.55
N ILE A 26 3.88 -12.25 -21.38
CA ILE A 26 4.14 -13.62 -20.88
C ILE A 26 2.82 -14.34 -20.55
N LEU A 27 1.82 -13.61 -20.05
CA LEU A 27 0.51 -14.19 -19.68
C LEU A 27 -0.36 -14.56 -20.89
N PHE A 28 -0.16 -13.94 -22.05
CA PHE A 28 -0.96 -14.17 -23.25
C PHE A 28 -0.06 -14.19 -24.50
N PRO A 29 0.52 -15.35 -24.86
CA PRO A 29 1.33 -15.48 -26.06
C PRO A 29 0.43 -15.33 -27.30
N GLY A 30 0.48 -14.18 -27.94
CA GLY A 30 -0.33 -13.80 -29.11
C GLY A 30 -0.39 -12.28 -29.26
N LYS A 31 -0.73 -11.79 -30.46
CA LYS A 31 -0.64 -10.37 -30.89
C LYS A 31 -0.77 -9.38 -29.72
N VAL A 32 0.28 -8.57 -29.56
CA VAL A 32 0.34 -7.49 -28.57
C VAL A 32 -0.65 -6.42 -28.99
N ASP A 33 -1.90 -6.59 -28.59
CA ASP A 33 -2.92 -5.57 -28.76
C ASP A 33 -2.59 -4.40 -27.83
N THR A 34 -2.54 -3.18 -28.37
CA THR A 34 -2.26 -1.94 -27.64
C THR A 34 -3.07 -1.82 -26.35
N SER A 35 -4.29 -2.36 -26.35
CA SER A 35 -5.21 -2.45 -25.21
C SER A 35 -4.62 -3.22 -24.01
N LYS A 36 -3.93 -4.35 -24.25
CA LYS A 36 -3.32 -5.19 -23.20
C LYS A 36 -2.13 -4.47 -22.55
N PHE A 37 -1.35 -3.77 -23.38
CA PHE A 37 -0.23 -2.97 -22.91
C PHE A 37 -0.69 -1.78 -22.05
N MET A 38 -1.74 -1.07 -22.50
CA MET A 38 -2.38 -0.02 -21.71
C MET A 38 -2.94 -0.54 -20.38
N LEU A 39 -3.62 -1.70 -20.41
CA LEU A 39 -4.13 -2.36 -19.20
C LEU A 39 -3.01 -2.70 -18.21
N GLY A 40 -1.89 -3.23 -18.69
CA GLY A 40 -0.72 -3.52 -17.86
C GLY A 40 -0.13 -2.24 -17.22
N ILE A 41 -0.03 -1.15 -17.97
CA ILE A 41 0.42 0.15 -17.43
C ILE A 41 -0.54 0.67 -16.35
N VAL A 42 -1.85 0.64 -16.62
CA VAL A 42 -2.87 1.07 -15.64
C VAL A 42 -2.80 0.23 -14.37
N LEU A 43 -2.63 -1.09 -14.50
CA LEU A 43 -2.45 -2.00 -13.36
C LEU A 43 -1.17 -1.70 -12.56
N MET A 44 -0.07 -1.38 -13.23
CA MET A 44 1.17 -0.96 -12.56
C MET A 44 0.98 0.35 -11.78
N ILE A 45 0.38 1.37 -12.40
CA ILE A 45 0.08 2.66 -11.74
C ILE A 45 -0.85 2.45 -10.54
N TYR A 46 -1.88 1.62 -10.71
CA TYR A 46 -2.81 1.29 -9.63
C TYR A 46 -2.13 0.53 -8.48
N GLY A 47 -1.23 -0.40 -8.78
CA GLY A 47 -0.39 -1.09 -7.80
C GLY A 47 0.45 -0.11 -6.97
N VAL A 48 1.11 0.85 -7.63
CA VAL A 48 1.89 1.91 -6.97
C VAL A 48 1.00 2.81 -6.09
N TYR A 49 -0.14 3.25 -6.61
CA TYR A 49 -1.09 4.05 -5.83
C TYR A 49 -1.52 3.32 -4.55
N ARG A 50 -1.86 2.03 -4.66
CA ARG A 50 -2.29 1.22 -3.52
C ARG A 50 -1.17 1.00 -2.50
N PHE A 51 0.07 0.87 -2.97
CA PHE A 51 1.25 0.80 -2.12
C PHE A 51 1.45 2.09 -1.32
N VAL A 52 1.43 3.26 -1.98
CA VAL A 52 1.57 4.57 -1.33
C VAL A 52 0.47 4.81 -0.30
N ASN A 53 -0.77 4.44 -0.63
CA ASN A 53 -1.90 4.56 0.30
C ASN A 53 -1.72 3.67 1.54
N SER A 54 -1.25 2.43 1.35
CA SER A 54 -0.95 1.53 2.47
C SER A 54 0.17 2.07 3.36
N PHE A 55 1.22 2.64 2.77
CA PHE A 55 2.32 3.26 3.49
C PHE A 55 1.87 4.49 4.28
N SER A 56 1.00 5.31 3.70
CA SER A 56 0.42 6.49 4.34
C SER A 56 -0.42 6.11 5.55
N LYS A 57 -1.22 5.04 5.47
CA LYS A 57 -1.98 4.50 6.61
C LYS A 57 -1.08 4.02 7.75
N ILE A 58 0.04 3.36 7.44
CA ILE A 58 1.03 2.96 8.46
C ILE A 58 1.60 4.18 9.18
N LYS A 59 1.97 5.22 8.42
CA LYS A 59 2.54 6.45 8.98
C LYS A 59 1.54 7.17 9.88
N GLN A 60 0.27 7.26 9.47
CA GLN A 60 -0.80 7.84 10.29
C GLN A 60 -1.00 7.05 11.58
N PHE A 61 -1.03 5.72 11.51
CA PHE A 61 -1.20 4.87 12.70
C PHE A 61 -0.08 5.09 13.73
N LYS A 62 1.19 5.16 13.27
CA LYS A 62 2.32 5.45 14.15
C LYS A 62 2.26 6.86 14.76
N MET A 63 1.79 7.85 14.01
CA MET A 63 1.62 9.21 14.55
C MET A 63 0.52 9.28 15.61
N GLU A 64 -0.58 8.55 15.43
CA GLU A 64 -1.65 8.49 16.41
C GLU A 64 -1.20 7.78 17.70
N GLU A 65 -0.46 6.68 17.57
CA GLU A 65 0.10 5.95 18.71
C GLU A 65 1.10 6.83 19.50
N ASN A 66 1.96 7.57 18.81
CA ASN A 66 2.87 8.52 19.47
C ASN A 66 2.14 9.67 20.16
N ARG A 67 1.06 10.19 19.58
CA ARG A 67 0.24 11.22 20.25
C ARG A 67 -0.40 10.69 21.54
N LYS A 68 -0.93 9.46 21.51
CA LYS A 68 -1.51 8.82 22.71
C LYS A 68 -0.46 8.66 23.81
N ARG A 69 0.73 8.16 23.48
CA ARG A 69 1.84 8.03 24.44
C ARG A 69 2.24 9.36 25.09
N ILE A 70 2.34 10.43 24.30
CA ILE A 70 2.66 11.78 24.81
C ILE A 70 1.57 12.31 25.75
N ASN A 71 0.30 12.08 25.43
CA ASN A 71 -0.82 12.49 26.29
C ASN A 71 -0.84 11.71 27.60
N ASP A 72 -0.63 10.39 27.55
CA ASP A 72 -0.57 9.54 28.76
C ASP A 72 0.60 9.95 29.67
N GLU A 73 1.75 10.31 29.10
CA GLU A 73 2.88 10.85 29.85
C GLU A 73 2.58 12.21 30.48
N ARG A 74 1.88 13.11 29.76
CA ARG A 74 1.45 14.40 30.33
C ARG A 74 0.46 14.23 31.47
N GLU A 75 -0.51 13.33 31.37
CA GLU A 75 -1.45 13.07 32.46
C GLU A 75 -0.74 12.49 33.70
N LYS A 76 0.21 11.57 33.51
CA LYS A 76 1.03 11.04 34.62
C LYS A 76 1.86 12.11 35.32
N LEU A 77 2.38 13.10 34.59
CA LEU A 77 3.12 14.21 35.17
C LEU A 77 2.22 15.22 35.91
N LEU A 78 0.96 15.37 35.47
CA LEU A 78 0.00 16.28 36.08
C LEU A 78 -0.65 15.69 37.35
N ASN A 79 -0.90 14.38 37.39
CA ASN A 79 -1.49 13.70 38.56
C ASN A 79 -0.50 13.33 39.67
N ASN A 80 0.81 13.51 39.44
CA ASN A 80 1.86 13.29 40.46
C ASN A 80 2.29 14.58 41.19
N LYS A 81 1.50 15.65 41.08
CA LYS A 81 1.65 16.90 41.82
C LYS A 81 0.46 17.10 42.76
#